data_AF-I7CPX2-F1
#
_entry.id   AF-I7CPX2-F1
#
_cell.length_a   1.000
_cell.length_b   1.000
_cell.length_c   1.000
_cell.angle_alpha   90.00
_cell.angle_beta   90.00
_cell.angle_gamma   90.00
#
_symmetry.space_group_name_H-M   'P 1'
#
loop_
_entity.id
_entity.type
_entity.pdbx_description
1 polymer ?
#
loop_
_entity_poly.entity_id
_entity_poly.type
_entity_poly.pdbx_seq_one_letter_code
_entity_poly.pdbx_strand_id
1 'polypeptide(L)'
;MAIQQQGIGVSTADLARIDAHPRVQWMFFQEPELQYEVTVDQPDPHFAKLLQQAIGGQEGEMRVAMQYLFQAWALPVEYEEYRTLLMETAAEEFGHIELLATAVTKNLRGSSTEMDDDARETAAAAASITGQNPRQFLSAGQSAIRSTATASRSPAATSPRRATPPATSTRT
;
A
#
# COMPACT_ATOMS: atom_id res chain seq x y z
N MET A 1 -23.27 5.55 32.78
CA MET A 1 -23.91 5.97 31.52
C MET A 1 -23.46 4.98 30.45
N ALA A 2 -24.24 3.91 30.28
CA ALA A 2 -23.95 2.81 29.36
C ALA A 2 -24.59 3.14 28.00
N ILE A 3 -23.79 3.07 26.94
CA ILE A 3 -24.29 3.24 25.58
C ILE A 3 -25.02 1.96 25.20
N GLN A 4 -26.34 2.07 25.13
CA GLN A 4 -27.24 1.00 24.73
C GLN A 4 -27.13 0.81 23.21
N GLN A 5 -26.47 -0.28 22.79
CA GLN A 5 -26.45 -0.72 21.39
C GLN A 5 -27.87 -1.12 20.99
N GLN A 6 -28.47 -0.39 20.05
CA GLN A 6 -29.74 -0.77 19.45
C GLN A 6 -29.51 -1.98 18.54
N GLY A 7 -30.27 -3.04 18.80
CA GLY A 7 -30.20 -4.31 18.07
C GLY A 7 -30.65 -4.14 16.63
N ILE A 8 -29.71 -4.36 15.71
CA ILE A 8 -30.02 -4.76 14.33
C ILE A 8 -30.27 -6.27 14.41
N GLY A 9 -31.55 -6.66 14.53
CA GLY A 9 -31.95 -8.06 14.52
C GLY A 9 -31.81 -8.64 13.12
N VAL A 10 -30.65 -9.19 12.78
CA VAL A 10 -30.49 -10.04 11.61
C VAL A 10 -31.12 -11.39 11.94
N SER A 11 -32.23 -11.73 11.28
CA SER A 11 -32.91 -13.01 11.46
C SER A 11 -32.03 -14.16 10.98
N THR A 12 -32.12 -15.33 11.59
CA THR A 12 -31.51 -16.57 11.06
C THR A 12 -32.00 -16.90 9.65
N ALA A 13 -33.20 -16.43 9.26
CA ALA A 13 -33.69 -16.53 7.89
C ALA A 13 -33.00 -15.55 6.92
N ASP A 14 -32.54 -14.39 7.42
CA ASP A 14 -31.75 -13.43 6.62
C ASP A 14 -30.31 -13.94 6.43
N LEU A 15 -29.74 -14.60 7.45
CA LEU A 15 -28.46 -15.32 7.33
C LEU A 15 -28.57 -16.51 6.35
N ALA A 16 -29.68 -17.26 6.38
CA ALA A 16 -29.90 -18.40 5.48
C ALA A 16 -30.09 -17.99 4.01
N ARG A 17 -30.55 -16.76 3.73
CA ARG A 17 -30.64 -16.23 2.37
C ARG A 17 -29.28 -15.83 1.79
N ILE A 18 -28.32 -15.45 2.63
CA ILE A 18 -26.94 -15.12 2.22
C ILE A 18 -26.16 -16.38 1.79
N ASP A 19 -26.51 -17.55 2.36
CA ASP A 19 -25.77 -18.81 2.14
C ASP A 19 -26.27 -19.66 0.94
N ALA A 20 -27.35 -19.27 0.26
CA ALA A 20 -27.99 -20.10 -0.78
C ALA A 20 -27.42 -19.94 -2.21
N HIS A 21 -26.54 -18.96 -2.46
CA HIS A 21 -25.75 -18.90 -3.69
C HIS A 21 -24.48 -19.74 -3.52
N PRO A 22 -23.99 -20.47 -4.54
CA PRO A 22 -22.68 -21.12 -4.49
C PRO A 22 -21.64 -20.03 -4.27
N ARG A 23 -21.24 -19.81 -3.01
CA ARG A 23 -20.31 -18.73 -2.68
C ARG A 23 -19.00 -19.04 -3.35
N VAL A 24 -18.63 -18.26 -4.37
CA VAL A 24 -17.26 -18.23 -4.87
C VAL A 24 -16.37 -17.86 -3.68
N GLN A 25 -15.72 -18.88 -3.11
CA GLN A 25 -14.76 -18.73 -2.03
C GLN A 25 -13.46 -18.29 -2.66
N TRP A 26 -13.24 -16.98 -2.65
CA TRP A 26 -11.97 -16.41 -3.07
C TRP A 26 -10.89 -16.77 -2.04
N MET A 27 -9.84 -17.42 -2.53
CA MET A 27 -8.62 -17.76 -1.81
C MET A 27 -7.45 -17.26 -2.65
N PHE A 28 -6.46 -16.62 -2.03
CA PHE A 28 -5.26 -16.17 -2.73
C PHE A 28 -4.25 -17.30 -2.86
N PHE A 29 -3.71 -17.47 -4.06
CA PHE A 29 -2.57 -18.32 -4.36
C PHE A 29 -1.50 -17.46 -5.03
N GLN A 30 -0.23 -17.85 -4.87
CA GLN A 30 0.89 -17.17 -5.49
C GLN A 30 1.63 -18.17 -6.36
N GLU A 31 1.84 -17.80 -7.62
CA GLU A 31 2.71 -18.51 -8.54
C GLU A 31 4.12 -17.91 -8.46
N PRO A 32 5.19 -18.72 -8.56
CA PRO A 32 6.57 -18.24 -8.43
C PRO A 32 7.06 -17.41 -9.63
N GLU A 33 6.30 -17.42 -10.72
CA GLU A 33 6.63 -16.70 -11.96
C GLU A 33 6.10 -15.26 -11.92
N LEU A 34 6.92 -14.32 -12.37
CA LEU A 34 6.47 -12.94 -12.57
C LEU A 34 5.46 -12.88 -13.71
N GLN A 35 4.45 -12.02 -13.55
CA GLN A 35 3.45 -11.76 -14.59
C GLN A 35 4.09 -11.32 -15.93
N TYR A 36 5.19 -10.58 -15.85
CA TYR A 36 6.00 -10.21 -17.02
C TYR A 36 7.49 -10.12 -16.65
N GLU A 37 8.36 -10.45 -17.61
CA GLU A 37 9.80 -10.42 -17.39
C GLU A 37 10.32 -8.99 -17.24
N VAL A 38 10.98 -8.73 -16.11
CA VAL A 38 11.62 -7.43 -15.84
C VAL A 38 13.09 -7.49 -16.20
N THR A 39 13.55 -6.72 -17.17
CA THR A 39 14.98 -6.54 -17.48
C THR A 39 15.42 -5.10 -17.17
N VAL A 40 16.68 -4.92 -16.77
CA VAL A 40 17.29 -3.62 -16.50
C VAL A 40 18.66 -3.60 -17.17
N ASP A 41 18.82 -2.78 -18.21
CA ASP A 41 20.06 -2.70 -18.97
C ASP A 41 21.14 -1.93 -18.20
N GLN A 42 20.79 -0.76 -17.69
CA GLN A 42 21.66 0.09 -16.88
C GLN A 42 20.98 0.38 -15.53
N PRO A 43 21.57 -0.07 -14.41
CA PRO A 43 21.03 0.19 -13.09
C PRO A 43 21.03 1.69 -12.74
N ASP A 44 19.86 2.23 -12.37
CA ASP A 44 19.71 3.62 -11.95
C ASP A 44 18.97 3.76 -10.61
N PRO A 45 19.65 4.18 -9.53
CA PRO A 45 19.03 4.40 -8.23
C PRO A 45 18.03 5.57 -8.20
N HIS A 46 18.16 6.55 -9.11
CA HIS A 46 17.17 7.62 -9.26
C HIS A 46 15.87 7.06 -9.85
N PHE A 47 15.96 6.25 -10.90
CA PHE A 47 14.81 5.56 -11.47
C PHE A 47 14.13 4.64 -10.45
N ALA A 48 14.90 3.91 -9.63
CA ALA A 48 14.35 3.10 -8.53
C ALA A 48 13.49 3.93 -7.56
N LYS A 49 13.86 5.18 -7.30
CA LYS A 49 13.07 6.09 -6.46
C LYS A 49 11.75 6.50 -7.13
N LEU A 50 11.74 6.69 -8.45
CA LEU A 50 10.51 6.98 -9.20
C LEU A 50 9.56 5.77 -9.21
N LEU A 51 10.10 4.57 -9.43
CA LEU A 51 9.33 3.32 -9.36
C LEU A 51 8.65 3.13 -7.98
N GLN A 52 9.26 3.61 -6.91
CA GLN A 52 8.64 3.59 -5.59
C GLN A 52 7.41 4.49 -5.46
N GLN A 53 7.31 5.58 -6.24
CA GLN A 53 6.04 6.31 -6.36
C GLN A 53 5.00 5.53 -7.15
N ALA A 54 5.39 4.78 -8.17
CA ALA A 54 4.45 3.91 -8.88
C ALA A 54 3.91 2.81 -7.94
N ILE A 55 4.71 2.32 -6.99
CA ILE A 55 4.26 1.32 -6.00
C ILE A 55 3.36 1.95 -4.92
N GLY A 56 3.90 2.93 -4.18
CA GLY A 56 3.32 3.43 -2.93
C GLY A 56 2.85 4.87 -2.97
N GLY A 57 2.84 5.49 -4.14
CA GLY A 57 2.39 6.84 -4.40
C GLY A 57 0.91 7.04 -4.15
N GLN A 58 0.47 8.31 -4.19
CA GLN A 58 -0.95 8.63 -4.12
C GLN A 58 -1.72 7.92 -5.23
N GLU A 59 -1.16 7.84 -6.44
CA GLU A 59 -1.71 7.14 -7.61
C GLU A 59 -1.01 5.79 -7.85
N GLY A 60 -0.41 5.18 -6.81
CA GLY A 60 0.36 3.94 -6.96
C GLY A 60 -0.49 2.67 -6.95
N GLU A 61 0.08 1.58 -7.45
CA GLU A 61 -0.60 0.28 -7.62
C GLU A 61 -1.13 -0.29 -6.30
N MET A 62 -0.46 -0.02 -5.17
CA MET A 62 -0.98 -0.42 -3.85
C MET A 62 -2.34 0.21 -3.54
N ARG A 63 -2.58 1.46 -3.97
CA ARG A 63 -3.89 2.08 -3.79
C ARG A 63 -4.92 1.41 -4.68
N VAL A 64 -4.58 1.19 -5.95
CA VAL A 64 -5.48 0.61 -6.96
C VAL A 64 -5.90 -0.81 -6.56
N ALA A 65 -4.93 -1.67 -6.20
CA ALA A 65 -5.17 -3.02 -5.70
C ALA A 65 -6.12 -3.03 -4.50
N MET A 66 -5.83 -2.22 -3.48
CA MET A 66 -6.67 -2.13 -2.28
C MET A 66 -8.05 -1.56 -2.58
N GLN A 67 -8.14 -0.58 -3.48
CA GLN A 67 -9.39 0.06 -3.83
C GLN A 67 -10.36 -0.92 -4.50
N TYR A 68 -9.90 -1.69 -5.49
CA TYR A 68 -10.73 -2.71 -6.14
C TYR A 68 -11.08 -3.85 -5.21
N LEU A 69 -10.13 -4.27 -4.34
CA LEU A 69 -10.38 -5.33 -3.37
C LEU A 69 -11.49 -4.96 -2.37
N PHE A 70 -11.44 -3.75 -1.79
CA PHE A 70 -12.49 -3.29 -0.88
C PHE A 70 -13.82 -3.06 -1.57
N GLN A 71 -13.81 -2.59 -2.83
CA GLN A 71 -15.04 -2.46 -3.63
C GLN A 71 -15.68 -3.83 -3.89
N ALA A 72 -14.88 -4.83 -4.27
CA ALA A 72 -15.35 -6.20 -4.49
C ALA A 72 -15.97 -6.82 -3.22
N TRP A 73 -15.36 -6.58 -2.06
CA TRP A 73 -15.89 -7.08 -0.78
C TRP A 73 -17.14 -6.34 -0.31
N ALA A 74 -17.31 -5.08 -0.70
CA ALA A 74 -18.48 -4.28 -0.36
C ALA A 74 -19.69 -4.55 -1.28
N LEU A 75 -19.48 -5.17 -2.44
CA LEU A 75 -20.57 -5.44 -3.39
C LEU A 75 -21.54 -6.50 -2.87
N PRO A 76 -22.86 -6.25 -2.97
CA PRO A 76 -23.90 -7.24 -2.70
C PRO A 76 -23.82 -8.44 -3.66
N VAL A 77 -24.39 -9.58 -3.24
CA VAL A 77 -24.37 -10.84 -4.00
C VAL A 77 -25.10 -10.72 -5.34
N GLU A 78 -26.06 -9.79 -5.45
CA GLU A 78 -26.82 -9.53 -6.68
C GLU A 78 -25.94 -8.98 -7.82
N TYR A 79 -24.74 -8.49 -7.51
CA TYR A 79 -23.77 -7.94 -8.47
C TYR A 79 -22.52 -8.81 -8.62
N GLU A 80 -22.70 -10.14 -8.64
CA GLU A 80 -21.61 -11.12 -8.65
C GLU A 80 -20.64 -10.95 -9.82
N GLU A 81 -21.12 -10.62 -11.03
CA GLU A 81 -20.27 -10.38 -12.21
C GLU A 81 -19.27 -9.23 -11.98
N TYR A 82 -19.74 -8.10 -11.45
CA TYR A 82 -18.88 -6.96 -11.13
C TYR A 82 -17.94 -7.26 -9.97
N ARG A 83 -18.38 -8.07 -9.01
CA ARG A 83 -17.54 -8.53 -7.91
C ARG A 83 -16.40 -9.41 -8.42
N THR A 84 -16.66 -10.32 -9.35
CA THR A 84 -15.64 -11.15 -10.00
C THR A 84 -14.64 -10.28 -10.75
N LEU A 85 -15.11 -9.36 -11.60
CA LEU A 85 -14.23 -8.43 -12.32
C LEU A 85 -13.31 -7.65 -11.38
N LEU A 86 -13.87 -7.07 -10.30
CA LEU A 86 -13.07 -6.30 -9.35
C LEU A 86 -12.07 -7.16 -8.57
N MET A 87 -12.42 -8.42 -8.24
CA MET A 87 -11.48 -9.36 -7.61
C MET A 87 -10.34 -9.74 -8.56
N GLU A 88 -10.64 -9.98 -9.84
CA GLU A 88 -9.64 -10.32 -10.87
C GLU A 88 -8.69 -9.13 -11.10
N THR A 89 -9.22 -7.92 -11.27
CA THR A 89 -8.39 -6.72 -11.42
C THR A 89 -7.56 -6.46 -10.17
N ALA A 90 -8.13 -6.60 -8.96
CA ALA A 90 -7.35 -6.45 -7.73
C ALA A 90 -6.20 -7.46 -7.62
N ALA A 91 -6.41 -8.70 -8.08
CA ALA A 91 -5.36 -9.72 -8.13
C ALA A 91 -4.25 -9.37 -9.13
N GLU A 92 -4.61 -8.83 -10.30
CA GLU A 92 -3.66 -8.35 -11.32
C GLU A 92 -2.75 -7.25 -10.77
N GLU A 93 -3.30 -6.28 -10.03
CA GLU A 93 -2.52 -5.19 -9.45
C GLU A 93 -1.49 -5.65 -8.41
N PHE A 94 -1.70 -6.80 -7.76
CA PHE A 94 -0.66 -7.40 -6.93
C PHE A 94 0.54 -7.89 -7.76
N GLY A 95 0.30 -8.40 -8.97
CA GLY A 95 1.34 -8.73 -9.94
C GLY A 95 2.12 -7.49 -10.39
N HIS A 96 1.44 -6.37 -10.65
CA HIS A 96 2.08 -5.09 -10.95
C HIS A 96 2.99 -4.61 -9.81
N ILE A 97 2.55 -4.73 -8.56
CA ILE A 97 3.37 -4.38 -7.39
C ILE A 97 4.63 -5.25 -7.32
N GLU A 98 4.52 -6.56 -7.54
CA GLU A 98 5.67 -7.48 -7.54
C GLU A 98 6.66 -7.17 -8.68
N LEU A 99 6.13 -6.88 -9.86
CA LEU A 99 6.91 -6.47 -11.03
C LEU A 99 7.71 -5.20 -10.75
N LEU A 100 7.05 -4.16 -10.23
CA LEU A 100 7.68 -2.89 -9.87
C LEU A 100 8.71 -3.08 -8.73
N ALA A 101 8.41 -3.90 -7.72
CA ALA A 101 9.34 -4.19 -6.63
C ALA A 101 10.60 -4.92 -7.13
N THR A 102 10.44 -5.82 -8.10
CA THR A 102 11.55 -6.50 -8.77
C THR A 102 12.40 -5.49 -9.55
N ALA A 103 11.78 -4.58 -10.30
CA ALA A 103 12.48 -3.53 -11.04
C ALA A 103 13.27 -2.59 -10.12
N VAL A 104 12.69 -2.18 -8.99
CA VAL A 104 13.40 -1.39 -7.95
C VAL A 104 14.63 -2.14 -7.45
N THR A 105 14.47 -3.41 -7.11
CA THR A 105 15.56 -4.25 -6.58
C THR A 105 16.70 -4.41 -7.60
N LYS A 106 16.38 -4.64 -8.88
CA LYS A 106 17.37 -4.74 -9.96
C LYS A 106 18.12 -3.41 -10.15
N ASN A 107 17.43 -2.28 -10.10
CA ASN A 107 18.05 -0.96 -10.22
C ASN A 107 18.95 -0.60 -9.02
N LEU A 108 18.55 -0.93 -7.79
CA LEU A 108 19.34 -0.61 -6.59
C LEU A 108 20.58 -1.50 -6.42
N ARG A 109 20.46 -2.80 -6.72
CA ARG A 109 21.58 -3.75 -6.56
C ARG A 109 22.64 -3.60 -7.63
N GLY A 110 22.25 -3.21 -8.85
CA GLY A 110 23.19 -3.02 -9.95
C GLY A 110 23.93 -1.67 -9.90
N SER A 111 23.43 -0.70 -9.12
CA SER A 111 24.04 0.64 -9.04
C SER A 111 25.21 0.75 -8.06
N SER A 112 25.69 -0.37 -7.50
CA SER A 112 26.84 -0.39 -6.59
C SER A 112 28.18 -0.32 -7.34
N THR A 113 28.28 0.59 -8.31
CA THR A 113 29.54 0.87 -9.02
C THR A 113 30.25 1.99 -8.26
N GLU A 114 31.43 1.70 -7.71
CA GLU A 114 32.39 2.69 -7.21
C GLU A 114 31.91 3.58 -6.05
N MET A 115 31.57 2.98 -4.90
CA MET A 115 31.66 3.73 -3.64
C MET A 115 33.04 3.47 -3.05
N ASP A 116 33.89 4.51 -3.01
CA ASP A 116 35.09 4.53 -2.18
C ASP A 116 34.72 4.04 -0.77
N ASP A 117 35.55 3.21 -0.16
CA ASP A 117 35.29 2.63 1.16
C ASP A 117 34.98 3.69 2.24
N ASP A 118 35.45 4.93 2.03
CA ASP A 118 35.15 6.10 2.88
C ASP A 118 33.69 6.57 2.80
N ALA A 119 33.01 6.40 1.66
CA ALA A 119 31.59 6.75 1.51
C ALA A 119 30.65 5.74 2.19
N ARG A 120 31.16 4.56 2.56
CA ARG A 120 30.41 3.55 3.35
C ARG A 120 30.29 3.92 4.83
N GLU A 121 31.07 4.90 5.31
CA GLU A 121 31.14 5.25 6.74
C GLU A 121 29.79 5.74 7.31
N THR A 122 28.90 6.30 6.46
CA THR A 122 27.49 6.47 6.84
C THR A 122 26.54 6.14 5.69
N ALA A 123 25.56 5.28 5.95
CA ALA A 123 24.49 4.94 5.00
C ALA A 123 23.70 6.16 4.50
N ALA A 124 23.70 7.26 5.27
CA ALA A 124 23.12 8.53 4.86
C ALA A 124 24.01 9.29 3.86
N ALA A 125 25.34 9.28 4.02
CA ALA A 125 26.27 9.87 3.05
C ALA A 125 26.26 9.08 1.74
N ALA A 126 26.33 7.75 1.82
CA ALA A 126 26.16 6.84 0.69
C ALA A 126 24.88 7.12 -0.11
N ALA A 127 23.75 7.22 0.59
CA ALA A 127 22.45 7.52 -0.01
C ALA A 127 22.37 8.95 -0.59
N SER A 128 23.03 9.92 0.04
CA SER A 128 23.09 11.30 -0.48
C SER A 128 23.93 11.45 -1.74
N ILE A 129 25.00 10.66 -1.88
CA ILE A 129 25.89 10.65 -3.06
C ILE A 129 25.26 9.87 -4.21
N THR A 130 24.64 8.73 -3.92
CA THR A 130 24.02 7.84 -4.92
C THR A 130 22.60 8.25 -5.31
N GLY A 131 22.02 9.25 -4.64
CA GLY A 131 20.61 9.62 -4.82
C GLY A 131 19.60 8.57 -4.32
N GLN A 132 20.07 7.49 -3.70
CA GLN A 132 19.22 6.47 -3.08
C GLN A 132 18.47 7.02 -1.87
N ASN A 133 17.30 6.47 -1.56
CA ASN A 133 16.64 6.83 -0.30
C ASN A 133 17.38 6.12 0.86
N PRO A 134 17.84 6.83 1.90
CA PRO A 134 18.55 6.20 3.03
C PRO A 134 17.76 5.06 3.68
N ARG A 135 16.42 5.11 3.63
CA ARG A 135 15.56 4.03 4.11
C ARG A 135 15.65 2.76 3.28
N GLN A 136 15.87 2.84 1.97
CA GLN A 136 16.01 1.65 1.12
C GLN A 136 17.27 0.86 1.47
N PHE A 137 18.37 1.55 1.77
CA PHE A 137 19.61 0.89 2.20
C PHE A 137 19.48 0.34 3.63
N LEU A 138 19.04 1.18 4.59
CA LEU A 138 19.04 0.84 6.01
C LEU A 138 17.92 -0.12 6.44
N SER A 139 16.72 0.03 5.87
CA SER A 139 15.53 -0.71 6.33
C SER A 139 15.17 -1.88 5.42
N ALA A 140 15.53 -1.81 4.12
CA ALA A 140 15.10 -2.78 3.12
C ALA A 140 16.26 -3.52 2.45
N GLY A 141 17.52 -3.22 2.80
CA GLY A 141 18.69 -3.90 2.24
C GLY A 141 18.80 -3.75 0.71
N GLN A 142 18.58 -2.54 0.18
CA GLN A 142 18.50 -2.26 -1.25
C GLN A 142 17.34 -2.98 -1.96
N SER A 143 16.22 -3.15 -1.26
CA SER A 143 14.97 -3.68 -1.80
C SER A 143 13.88 -2.59 -1.85
N ALA A 144 12.78 -2.91 -2.54
CA ALA A 144 11.57 -2.09 -2.51
C ALA A 144 11.03 -1.97 -1.07
N ILE A 145 10.50 -0.79 -0.77
CA ILE A 145 9.86 -0.49 0.51
C ILE A 145 8.59 0.30 0.24
N ARG A 146 7.55 0.09 1.06
CA ARG A 146 6.34 0.93 1.03
C ARG A 146 6.70 2.38 1.39
N SER A 147 7.06 3.18 0.39
CA SER A 147 7.37 4.59 0.55
C SER A 147 7.13 5.34 -0.75
N THR A 148 6.63 6.56 -0.65
CA THR A 148 6.64 7.56 -1.71
C THR A 148 8.09 8.06 -1.98
N ALA A 149 8.44 8.45 -3.21
CA ALA A 149 9.74 9.05 -3.56
C ALA A 149 10.10 10.23 -2.66
N THR A 150 9.12 11.07 -2.34
CA THR A 150 9.29 12.07 -1.29
C THR A 150 9.00 11.37 0.01
N ALA A 151 9.95 11.30 0.95
CA ALA A 151 9.69 10.85 2.31
C ALA A 151 8.82 11.90 3.04
N SER A 152 7.60 12.15 2.56
CA SER A 152 6.66 13.02 3.22
C SER A 152 6.24 12.32 4.50
N ARG A 153 6.70 12.87 5.62
CA ARG A 153 6.18 12.59 6.95
C ARG A 153 4.66 12.55 6.84
N SER A 154 4.03 11.46 7.30
CA SER A 154 2.58 11.40 7.43
C SER A 154 2.09 12.72 8.03
N PRO A 155 0.98 13.31 7.55
CA PRO A 155 0.33 14.37 8.31
C PRO A 155 -0.16 13.69 9.58
N ALA A 156 0.66 13.74 10.63
CA ALA A 156 0.23 13.41 11.97
C ALA A 156 -1.03 14.24 12.19
N ALA A 157 -2.14 13.54 12.44
CA ALA A 157 -3.43 14.13 12.70
C ALA A 157 -3.25 15.24 13.75
N THR A 158 -3.22 16.49 13.27
CA THR A 158 -3.46 17.63 14.11
C THR A 158 -4.95 17.55 14.40
N SER A 159 -5.30 16.91 15.50
CA SER A 159 -6.66 16.96 16.02
C SER A 159 -7.04 18.43 16.13
N PRO A 160 -8.18 18.87 15.54
CA PRO A 160 -8.63 20.22 15.75
C PRO A 160 -8.90 20.35 17.25
N ARG A 161 -8.10 21.16 17.93
CA ARG A 161 -8.26 21.45 19.37
C ARG A 161 -9.65 22.06 19.51
N ARG A 162 -10.62 21.24 19.96
CA ARG A 162 -12.01 21.66 20.20
C ARG A 162 -11.96 22.89 21.10
N ALA A 163 -12.32 24.04 20.57
CA ALA A 163 -12.46 25.25 21.35
C ALA A 163 -13.52 24.97 22.43
N THR A 164 -13.10 24.90 23.68
CA THR A 164 -14.01 24.91 24.82
C THR A 164 -14.70 26.29 24.84
N PRO A 165 -16.04 26.38 24.79
CA PRO A 165 -16.72 27.66 24.89
C PRO A 165 -16.49 28.28 26.28
N PRO A 166 -16.41 29.62 26.40
CA PRO A 166 -16.17 30.28 27.67
C PRO A 166 -17.35 30.07 28.63
N ALA A 167 -17.03 29.81 29.90
CA ALA A 167 -18.02 29.64 30.96
C ALA A 167 -18.78 30.95 31.20
N THR A 168 -20.09 30.95 30.96
CA THR A 168 -20.99 32.05 31.34
C THR A 168 -21.10 32.09 32.86
N SER A 169 -20.46 33.08 33.48
CA SER A 169 -20.66 33.42 34.89
C SER A 169 -22.03 34.08 35.06
N THR A 170 -23.03 33.33 35.51
CA THR A 170 -24.26 33.90 36.08
C THR A 170 -23.93 34.42 37.47
N ARG A 171 -23.84 35.74 37.59
CA ARG A 171 -23.76 36.45 38.86
C ARG A 171 -25.19 36.72 39.33
N THR A 172 -25.58 36.10 40.44
CA THR A 172 -26.76 36.48 41.25
C THR A 172 -26.27 37.11 42.53
#